data_AF-A0A1C1CBR4-F1
#
_entry.id   AF-A0A1C1CBR4-F1
#
_cell.length_a   1.000
_cell.length_b   1.000
_cell.length_c   1.000
_cell.angle_alpha   90.00
_cell.angle_beta   90.00
_cell.angle_gamma   90.00
#
_symmetry.space_group_name_H-M   'P 1'
#
loop_
_entity.id
_entity.type
_entity.pdbx_description
1 polymer ?
#
loop_
_entity_poly.entity_id
_entity_poly.type
_entity_poly.pdbx_seq_one_letter_code
_entity_poly.pdbx_strand_id
1 'polypeptide(L)'
;MHAAVIPPSGQVLFLDKVEDYSELRLPNNRYAYSSLYDPETHGLISLPVATNPFCCGGSFLGDGRLVTVGGNAPLLWLDPTVQDGFDAIRYLGNQNGSYCWQEPGNKLASNRWYASAQTLADGKMFVAAGSLNGLDPSNFSNNNPTFEILDENGVSNGENILMDILVDTMPY
;
A
#
# COMPACT_ATOMS: atom_id res chain seq x y z
N MET A 1 -3.99 2.12 -9.80
CA MET A 1 -4.18 3.38 -9.07
C MET A 1 -5.15 3.10 -7.95
N HIS A 2 -4.81 3.56 -6.75
CA HIS A 2 -5.67 3.54 -5.57
C HIS A 2 -5.93 4.99 -5.17
N ALA A 3 -7.08 5.24 -4.55
CA ALA A 3 -7.41 6.54 -4.00
C ALA A 3 -8.06 6.42 -2.63
N ALA A 4 -7.82 7.39 -1.76
CA ALA A 4 -8.44 7.49 -0.45
C ALA A 4 -8.79 8.94 -0.13
N VAL A 5 -9.98 9.18 0.43
CA VAL A 5 -10.33 10.49 0.98
C VAL A 5 -9.73 10.59 2.38
N ILE A 6 -8.94 11.63 2.63
CA ILE A 6 -8.24 11.87 3.89
C ILE A 6 -9.12 12.73 4.82
N PRO A 7 -9.62 12.18 5.95
CA PRO A 7 -10.40 12.96 6.91
C PRO A 7 -9.51 13.84 7.81
N PRO A 8 -10.02 14.95 8.35
CA PRO A 8 -11.26 15.62 7.98
C PRO A 8 -11.08 16.57 6.78
N SER A 9 -9.87 16.68 6.20
CA SER A 9 -9.58 17.68 5.17
C SER A 9 -10.32 17.46 3.86
N GLY A 10 -10.79 16.24 3.58
CA GLY A 10 -11.48 15.91 2.33
C GLY A 10 -10.54 15.82 1.12
N GLN A 11 -9.23 16.00 1.33
CA GLN A 11 -8.22 15.82 0.29
C GLN A 11 -8.20 14.37 -0.17
N VAL A 12 -7.91 14.16 -1.45
CA VAL A 12 -7.85 12.84 -2.07
C VAL A 12 -6.40 12.46 -2.26
N LEU A 13 -5.98 11.40 -1.57
CA LEU A 13 -4.72 10.73 -1.84
C LEU A 13 -4.85 9.86 -3.08
N PHE A 14 -3.85 9.90 -3.95
CA PHE A 14 -3.63 8.92 -5.02
C PHE A 14 -2.34 8.14 -4.75
N LEU A 15 -2.40 6.83 -5.04
CA LEU A 15 -1.25 5.93 -5.14
C LEU A 15 -1.27 5.25 -6.49
N ASP A 16 -0.27 5.58 -7.30
CA ASP A 16 -0.24 5.26 -8.71
C ASP A 16 0.68 4.10 -9.06
N LYS A 17 0.52 3.66 -10.29
CA LYS A 17 1.45 2.72 -10.88
C LYS A 17 2.80 3.41 -11.06
N VAL A 18 3.87 2.68 -10.78
CA VAL A 18 5.22 3.10 -11.14
C VAL A 18 5.37 3.00 -12.66
N GLU A 19 5.27 4.14 -13.36
CA GLU A 19 5.40 4.23 -14.82
C GLU A 19 5.90 5.61 -15.29
N ASP A 20 6.44 5.66 -16.51
CA ASP A 20 7.00 6.86 -17.15
C ASP A 20 5.95 7.77 -17.83
N TYR A 21 4.66 7.42 -17.74
CA TYR A 21 3.54 8.28 -18.11
C TYR A 21 3.16 9.28 -16.99
N SER A 22 3.79 9.20 -15.83
CA SER A 22 3.53 10.12 -14.73
C SER A 22 3.98 11.54 -15.10
N GLU A 23 3.04 12.50 -15.15
CA GLU A 23 3.36 13.90 -15.43
C GLU A 23 3.85 14.64 -14.18
N LEU A 24 3.33 14.26 -13.01
CA LEU A 24 3.69 14.86 -11.73
C LEU A 24 5.13 14.49 -11.34
N ARG A 25 5.88 15.50 -10.88
CA ARG A 25 7.27 15.35 -10.45
C ARG A 25 7.43 15.63 -8.95
N LEU A 26 8.36 14.90 -8.35
CA LEU A 26 8.93 15.20 -7.05
C LEU A 26 9.88 16.41 -7.17
N PRO A 27 10.21 17.11 -6.06
CA PRO A 27 11.16 18.23 -6.09
C PRO A 27 12.54 17.88 -6.66
N ASN A 28 12.94 16.61 -6.60
CA ASN A 28 14.18 16.10 -7.20
C ASN A 28 14.04 15.67 -8.68
N ASN A 29 12.93 16.03 -9.33
CA ASN A 29 12.58 15.74 -10.72
C ASN A 29 12.33 14.26 -11.06
N ARG A 30 12.27 13.37 -10.07
CA ARG A 30 11.75 12.00 -10.26
C ARG A 30 10.23 12.02 -10.45
N TYR A 31 9.69 10.97 -11.05
CA TYR A 31 8.25 10.78 -11.17
C TYR A 31 7.62 10.66 -9.77
N ALA A 32 6.46 11.27 -9.58
CA ALA A 32 5.68 11.10 -8.36
C ALA A 32 4.63 10.02 -8.58
N TYR A 33 4.69 8.96 -7.76
CA TYR A 33 3.74 7.84 -7.77
C TYR A 33 2.73 7.91 -6.63
N SER A 34 2.75 9.02 -5.90
CA SER A 34 1.73 9.36 -4.92
C SER A 34 1.51 10.85 -4.92
N SER A 35 0.27 11.26 -4.72
CA SER A 35 -0.09 12.67 -4.64
C SER A 35 -1.24 12.90 -3.69
N LEU A 36 -1.28 14.10 -3.10
CA LEU A 36 -2.43 14.59 -2.36
C LEU A 36 -3.07 15.72 -3.16
N TYR A 37 -4.32 15.52 -3.53
CA TYR A 37 -5.12 16.46 -4.30
C TYR A 37 -6.17 17.11 -3.39
N ASP A 38 -6.28 18.42 -3.46
CA ASP A 38 -7.33 19.19 -2.80
C ASP A 38 -8.43 19.53 -3.82
N PRO A 39 -9.65 18.97 -3.67
CA PRO A 39 -10.74 19.22 -4.61
C PRO A 39 -11.33 20.63 -4.51
N GLU A 40 -11.10 21.38 -3.43
CA GLU A 40 -11.60 22.75 -3.26
C GLU A 40 -10.68 23.76 -3.94
N THR A 41 -9.37 23.62 -3.73
CA THR A 41 -8.36 24.55 -4.27
C THR A 41 -7.74 24.10 -5.58
N HIS A 42 -7.98 22.85 -5.97
CA HIS A 42 -7.26 22.14 -7.04
C HIS A 42 -5.74 22.05 -6.80
N GLY A 43 -5.30 22.25 -5.55
CA GLY A 43 -3.90 22.09 -5.16
C GLY A 43 -3.46 20.64 -5.27
N LEU A 44 -2.23 20.42 -5.72
CA LEU A 44 -1.63 19.09 -5.88
C LEU A 44 -0.26 19.06 -5.23
N ILE A 45 -0.05 18.10 -4.33
CA ILE A 45 1.22 17.87 -3.64
C ILE A 45 1.76 16.51 -4.07
N SER A 46 2.99 16.46 -4.56
CA SER A 46 3.67 15.20 -4.85
C SER A 46 4.25 14.60 -3.57
N LEU A 47 4.02 13.30 -3.38
CA LEU A 47 4.50 12.55 -2.21
C LEU A 47 5.48 11.46 -2.68
N PRO A 48 6.74 11.44 -2.17
CA PRO A 48 7.66 10.37 -2.50
C PRO A 48 7.22 9.07 -1.81
N VAL A 49 7.30 7.97 -2.54
CA VAL A 49 7.15 6.60 -2.01
C VAL A 49 8.50 5.88 -2.11
N ALA A 50 8.80 5.01 -1.16
CA ALA A 50 10.07 4.28 -1.11
C ALA A 50 9.98 2.86 -1.67
N THR A 51 8.76 2.30 -1.74
CA THR A 51 8.50 0.95 -2.26
C THR A 51 7.30 0.98 -3.22
N ASN A 52 7.25 0.08 -4.22
CA ASN A 52 6.25 0.14 -5.29
C ASN A 52 4.82 -0.17 -4.78
N PRO A 53 3.91 0.83 -4.70
CA PRO A 53 2.60 0.67 -4.09
C PRO A 53 1.56 0.10 -5.06
N PHE A 54 1.91 -0.15 -6.32
CA PHE A 54 0.93 -0.58 -7.31
C PHE A 54 0.29 -1.91 -6.89
N CYS A 55 -1.04 -1.96 -6.89
CA CYS A 55 -1.83 -3.11 -6.43
C CYS A 55 -1.68 -3.42 -4.93
N CYS A 56 -1.45 -2.39 -4.10
CA CYS A 56 -1.55 -2.52 -2.65
C CYS A 56 -3.02 -2.63 -2.18
N GLY A 57 -3.22 -3.16 -0.98
CA GLY A 57 -4.43 -2.95 -0.18
C GLY A 57 -4.24 -1.79 0.79
N GLY A 58 -5.31 -1.33 1.45
CA GLY A 58 -5.15 -0.34 2.52
C GLY A 58 -6.43 -0.07 3.33
N SER A 59 -6.24 0.44 4.53
CA SER A 59 -7.32 0.87 5.44
C SER A 59 -6.81 1.93 6.42
N PHE A 60 -7.71 2.59 7.14
CA PHE A 60 -7.36 3.59 8.15
C PHE A 60 -7.17 2.94 9.52
N LEU A 61 -6.08 3.26 10.21
CA LEU A 61 -5.91 2.92 11.61
C LEU A 61 -6.84 3.76 12.49
N GLY A 62 -7.05 3.32 13.74
CA GLY A 62 -7.88 4.04 14.71
C GLY A 62 -7.37 5.44 15.06
N ASP A 63 -6.07 5.70 14.84
CA ASP A 63 -5.45 7.03 15.03
C ASP A 63 -5.56 7.96 13.81
N GLY A 64 -6.22 7.52 12.73
CA GLY A 64 -6.46 8.29 11.52
C GLY A 64 -5.37 8.21 10.47
N ARG A 65 -4.24 7.54 10.72
CA ARG A 65 -3.25 7.26 9.66
C ARG A 65 -3.84 6.31 8.63
N LEU A 66 -3.58 6.55 7.35
CA LEU A 66 -3.85 5.56 6.31
C LEU A 66 -2.67 4.58 6.25
N VAL A 67 -2.96 3.29 6.28
CA VAL A 67 -1.98 2.23 6.06
C VAL A 67 -2.25 1.58 4.72
N THR A 68 -1.19 1.40 3.93
CA THR A 68 -1.23 0.57 2.72
C THR A 68 -0.26 -0.58 2.86
N VAL A 69 -0.66 -1.74 2.31
CA VAL A 69 0.00 -3.02 2.51
C VAL A 69 0.20 -3.73 1.18
N GLY A 70 1.37 -4.33 1.02
CA GLY A 70 1.77 -4.99 -0.21
C GLY A 70 1.96 -4.01 -1.36
N GLY A 71 1.86 -4.53 -2.58
CA GLY A 71 2.20 -3.78 -3.78
C GLY A 71 2.81 -4.69 -4.83
N ASN A 72 3.81 -4.18 -5.56
CA ASN A 72 4.39 -4.88 -6.70
C ASN A 72 5.93 -4.94 -6.64
N ALA A 73 6.52 -5.74 -7.54
CA ALA A 73 7.97 -5.81 -7.74
C ALA A 73 8.56 -4.42 -8.06
N PRO A 74 9.84 -4.17 -7.74
CA PRO A 74 10.47 -2.92 -8.09
C PRO A 74 10.67 -2.82 -9.62
N LEU A 75 10.59 -1.60 -10.15
CA LEU A 75 10.95 -1.29 -11.54
C LEU A 75 12.24 -0.45 -11.54
N LEU A 76 13.33 -1.03 -11.06
CA LEU A 76 14.61 -0.31 -10.84
C LEU A 76 15.21 0.28 -12.11
N TRP A 77 14.87 -0.26 -13.29
CA TRP A 77 15.25 0.28 -14.60
C TRP A 77 14.56 1.62 -14.91
N LEU A 78 13.38 1.85 -14.32
CA LEU A 78 12.61 3.08 -14.45
C LEU A 78 12.93 4.05 -13.32
N ASP A 79 12.83 3.58 -12.07
CA ASP A 79 13.16 4.38 -10.90
C ASP A 79 13.93 3.53 -9.86
N PRO A 80 15.26 3.68 -9.74
CA PRO A 80 16.07 2.93 -8.78
C PRO A 80 15.83 3.31 -7.31
N THR A 81 14.99 4.32 -7.02
CA THR A 81 14.68 4.74 -5.65
C THR A 81 13.41 4.12 -5.10
N VAL A 82 12.58 3.49 -5.95
CA VAL A 82 11.37 2.78 -5.55
C VAL A 82 11.64 1.29 -5.50
N GLN A 83 11.76 0.75 -4.29
CA GLN A 83 12.13 -0.63 -4.00
C GLN A 83 10.94 -1.58 -4.08
N ASP A 84 11.18 -2.86 -3.74
CA ASP A 84 10.17 -3.91 -3.73
C ASP A 84 9.03 -3.57 -2.78
N GLY A 85 7.80 -3.68 -3.28
CA GLY A 85 6.59 -3.37 -2.54
C GLY A 85 5.79 -4.58 -2.08
N PHE A 86 6.13 -5.82 -2.44
CA PHE A 86 5.26 -6.97 -2.18
C PHE A 86 4.99 -7.21 -0.69
N ASP A 87 5.97 -6.94 0.17
CA ASP A 87 5.85 -7.07 1.63
C ASP A 87 5.79 -5.72 2.35
N ALA A 88 5.68 -4.61 1.61
CA ALA A 88 5.79 -3.29 2.20
C ALA A 88 4.55 -2.91 3.03
N ILE A 89 4.79 -2.19 4.13
CA ILE A 89 3.76 -1.50 4.89
C ILE A 89 4.11 -0.01 4.92
N ARG A 90 3.19 0.85 4.48
CA ARG A 90 3.38 2.30 4.36
C ARG A 90 2.34 3.03 5.18
N TYR A 91 2.77 4.05 5.93
CA TYR A 91 1.88 4.86 6.77
C TYR A 91 1.85 6.29 6.25
N LEU A 92 0.67 6.77 5.85
CA LEU A 92 0.47 8.18 5.58
C LEU A 92 -0.06 8.85 6.84
N GLY A 93 0.68 9.84 7.32
CA GLY A 93 0.29 10.66 8.47
C GLY A 93 0.70 12.11 8.28
N ASN A 94 0.06 13.00 9.03
CA ASN A 94 0.42 14.40 9.09
C ASN A 94 1.56 14.60 10.10
N GLN A 95 2.72 15.04 9.63
CA GLN A 95 3.87 15.43 10.45
C GLN A 95 4.05 16.95 10.34
N ASN A 96 3.86 17.66 11.46
CA ASN A 96 4.08 19.12 11.54
C ASN A 96 3.36 19.93 10.44
N GLY A 97 2.15 19.53 10.08
CA GLY A 97 1.32 20.22 9.08
C GLY A 97 1.47 19.70 7.65
N SER A 98 2.32 18.69 7.41
CA SER A 98 2.51 18.10 6.08
C SER A 98 2.29 16.60 6.09
N TYR A 99 1.53 16.09 5.12
CA TYR A 99 1.38 14.64 4.93
C TYR A 99 2.64 14.05 4.31
N CYS A 100 3.12 12.93 4.86
CA CYS A 100 4.22 12.19 4.29
C CYS A 100 4.10 10.69 4.59
N TRP A 101 4.72 9.89 3.72
CA TRP A 101 4.83 8.45 3.89
C TRP A 101 5.95 8.11 4.87
N GLN A 102 5.66 7.24 5.83
CA GLN A 102 6.66 6.54 6.63
C GLN A 102 6.86 5.15 6.04
N GLU A 103 7.99 4.95 5.38
CA GLU A 103 8.48 3.68 4.81
C GLU A 103 9.94 3.87 4.34
N PRO A 104 10.73 2.79 4.16
CA PRO A 104 10.45 1.41 4.56
C PRO A 104 10.62 1.21 6.07
N GLY A 105 10.37 -0.01 6.55
CA GLY A 105 10.55 -0.38 7.96
C GLY A 105 9.85 -1.69 8.27
N ASN A 106 8.67 -1.58 8.89
CA ASN A 106 7.77 -2.71 9.10
C ASN A 106 7.37 -3.38 7.76
N LYS A 107 7.20 -4.70 7.79
CA LYS A 107 6.90 -5.54 6.62
C LYS A 107 5.82 -6.56 6.94
N LEU A 108 5.04 -6.93 5.92
CA LEU A 108 4.10 -8.05 5.98
C LEU A 108 4.86 -9.36 6.19
N ALA A 109 4.18 -10.34 6.77
CA ALA A 109 4.72 -11.68 6.97
C ALA A 109 4.94 -12.44 5.65
N SER A 110 4.29 -12.01 4.57
CA SER A 110 4.43 -12.57 3.22
C SER A 110 4.11 -11.55 2.13
N ASN A 111 4.54 -11.86 0.91
CA ASN A 111 4.27 -11.05 -0.28
C ASN A 111 2.77 -11.02 -0.61
N ARG A 112 2.21 -9.83 -0.87
CA ARG A 112 0.80 -9.66 -1.25
C ARG A 112 0.62 -8.62 -2.35
N TRP A 113 0.43 -9.09 -3.57
CA TRP A 113 -0.13 -8.34 -4.71
C TRP A 113 -1.65 -8.44 -4.67
N TYR A 114 -2.38 -7.32 -4.73
CA TYR A 114 -3.84 -7.25 -4.49
C TYR A 114 -4.26 -7.74 -3.09
N ALA A 115 -3.54 -7.31 -2.05
CA ALA A 115 -3.95 -7.58 -0.67
C ALA A 115 -5.32 -6.97 -0.34
N SER A 116 -6.13 -7.66 0.47
CA SER A 116 -7.29 -7.08 1.15
C SER A 116 -6.89 -6.63 2.55
N ALA A 117 -7.32 -5.43 2.97
CA ALA A 117 -7.03 -4.89 4.30
C ALA A 117 -8.28 -4.27 4.93
N GLN A 118 -8.55 -4.59 6.18
CA GLN A 118 -9.71 -4.11 6.93
C GLN A 118 -9.34 -3.85 8.39
N THR A 119 -9.61 -2.65 8.88
CA THR A 119 -9.50 -2.35 10.32
C THR A 119 -10.65 -3.00 11.09
N LEU A 120 -10.30 -3.70 12.15
CA LEU A 120 -11.20 -4.41 13.06
C LEU A 120 -11.71 -3.49 14.17
N ALA A 121 -12.76 -3.92 14.87
CA ALA A 121 -13.39 -3.12 15.93
C ALA A 121 -12.46 -2.83 17.13
N ASP A 122 -11.44 -3.66 17.35
CA ASP A 122 -10.43 -3.46 18.39
C ASP A 122 -9.21 -2.64 17.92
N GLY A 123 -9.27 -2.07 16.72
CA GLY A 123 -8.24 -1.22 16.12
C GLY A 123 -7.14 -1.96 15.38
N LYS A 124 -7.06 -3.30 15.47
CA LYS A 124 -6.11 -4.12 14.70
C LYS A 124 -6.48 -4.13 13.23
N MET A 125 -5.55 -4.49 12.35
CA MET A 125 -5.81 -4.61 10.92
C MET A 125 -5.74 -6.06 10.45
N PHE A 126 -6.82 -6.56 9.88
CA PHE A 126 -6.85 -7.83 9.17
C PHE A 126 -6.34 -7.63 7.75
N VAL A 127 -5.29 -8.36 7.38
CA VAL A 127 -4.73 -8.36 6.02
C VAL A 127 -4.80 -9.78 5.46
N ALA A 128 -5.40 -9.96 4.28
CA ALA A 128 -5.64 -11.28 3.73
C ALA A 128 -5.46 -11.34 2.22
N ALA A 129 -5.21 -12.57 1.77
CA ALA A 129 -5.12 -12.96 0.38
C ALA A 129 -4.05 -12.19 -0.40
N GLY A 130 -4.23 -12.18 -1.72
CA GLY A 130 -3.31 -11.64 -2.71
C GLY A 130 -2.46 -12.73 -3.35
N SER A 131 -1.51 -12.30 -4.16
CA SER A 131 -0.54 -13.15 -4.84
C SER A 131 0.88 -12.84 -4.36
N LEU A 132 1.73 -13.86 -4.31
CA LEU A 132 3.15 -13.74 -3.94
C LEU A 132 3.97 -12.94 -4.96
N ASN A 133 3.41 -12.71 -6.14
CA ASN A 133 4.00 -11.92 -7.22
C ASN A 133 2.91 -11.36 -8.17
N GLY A 134 3.29 -10.53 -9.14
CA GLY A 134 2.40 -9.99 -10.17
C GLY A 134 2.27 -10.84 -11.45
N LEU A 135 2.39 -12.17 -11.35
CA LEU A 135 2.34 -13.07 -12.51
C LEU A 135 0.94 -13.71 -12.69
N ASP A 136 0.90 -14.82 -13.43
CA ASP A 136 -0.34 -15.51 -13.82
C ASP A 136 -1.19 -15.92 -12.60
N PRO A 137 -2.45 -15.43 -12.52
CA PRO A 137 -3.35 -15.77 -11.44
C PRO A 137 -3.87 -17.21 -11.47
N SER A 138 -3.82 -17.89 -12.60
CA SER A 138 -4.22 -19.30 -12.69
C SER A 138 -3.15 -20.25 -12.13
N ASN A 139 -1.92 -19.76 -11.89
CA ASN A 139 -0.87 -20.56 -11.28
C ASN A 139 -1.03 -20.58 -9.75
N PHE A 140 -1.51 -21.72 -9.24
CA PHE A 140 -1.67 -22.00 -7.81
C PHE A 140 -0.44 -21.68 -6.95
N SER A 141 0.78 -21.80 -7.50
CA SER A 141 2.01 -21.49 -6.76
C SER A 141 2.21 -19.99 -6.50
N ASN A 142 1.49 -19.12 -7.22
CA ASN A 142 1.51 -17.68 -6.99
C ASN A 142 0.52 -17.25 -5.91
N ASN A 143 -0.52 -18.04 -5.63
CA ASN A 143 -1.54 -17.68 -4.65
C ASN A 143 -0.92 -17.48 -3.26
N ASN A 144 -1.34 -16.45 -2.54
CA ASN A 144 -1.07 -16.31 -1.12
C ASN A 144 -2.35 -16.59 -0.32
N PRO A 145 -2.61 -17.85 0.07
CA PRO A 145 -3.86 -18.26 0.71
C PRO A 145 -3.86 -17.99 2.23
N THR A 146 -3.27 -16.88 2.67
CA THR A 146 -3.04 -16.60 4.09
C THR A 146 -3.63 -15.27 4.51
N PHE A 147 -3.77 -15.09 5.82
CA PHE A 147 -4.00 -13.80 6.46
C PHE A 147 -2.98 -13.54 7.56
N GLU A 148 -2.84 -12.27 7.94
CA GLU A 148 -2.13 -11.84 9.13
C GLU A 148 -2.93 -10.73 9.83
N ILE A 149 -2.66 -10.53 11.12
CA ILE A 149 -3.24 -9.45 11.92
C ILE A 149 -2.10 -8.49 12.30
N LEU A 150 -2.20 -7.24 11.84
CA LEU A 150 -1.35 -6.16 12.31
C LEU A 150 -1.91 -5.60 13.62
N ASP A 151 -1.04 -5.14 14.51
CA ASP A 151 -1.45 -4.47 15.75
C ASP A 151 -2.17 -3.13 15.48
N GLU A 152 -2.63 -2.46 16.53
CA GLU A 152 -3.32 -1.16 16.44
C GLU A 152 -2.48 -0.04 15.81
N ASN A 153 -1.15 -0.22 15.71
CA ASN A 153 -0.23 0.71 15.06
C ASN A 153 0.09 0.30 13.61
N GLY A 154 -0.51 -0.78 13.11
CA GLY A 154 -0.24 -1.36 11.79
C GLY A 154 1.07 -2.15 11.73
N VAL A 155 1.60 -2.62 12.86
CA VAL A 155 2.84 -3.40 12.93
C VAL A 155 2.55 -4.89 12.73
N SER A 156 3.31 -5.57 11.87
CA SER A 156 3.15 -7.03 11.69
C SER A 156 3.88 -7.77 12.80
N ASN A 157 3.26 -8.85 13.27
CA ASN A 157 3.90 -9.81 14.18
C ASN A 157 4.66 -10.92 13.43
N GLY A 158 4.68 -10.90 12.09
CA GLY A 158 5.34 -11.91 11.26
C GLY A 158 4.59 -13.23 11.14
N GLU A 159 3.39 -13.33 11.70
CA GLU A 159 2.56 -14.53 11.65
C GLU A 159 1.73 -14.58 10.36
N ASN A 160 1.92 -15.63 9.57
CA ASN A 160 1.26 -15.81 8.29
C ASN A 160 0.36 -17.06 8.31
N ILE A 161 -0.94 -16.87 8.52
CA ILE A 161 -1.87 -17.94 8.89
C ILE A 161 -2.65 -18.40 7.65
N LEU A 162 -2.61 -19.71 7.36
CA LEU A 162 -3.38 -20.31 6.27
C LEU A 162 -4.89 -20.14 6.49
N MET A 163 -5.61 -19.82 5.42
CA MET A 163 -7.07 -19.75 5.41
C MET A 163 -7.61 -20.60 4.25
N ASP A 164 -8.25 -21.72 4.58
CA ASP A 164 -8.66 -22.74 3.60
C ASP A 164 -9.51 -22.18 2.46
N ILE A 165 -10.43 -21.26 2.74
CA ILE A 165 -11.25 -20.63 1.70
C ILE A 165 -10.40 -19.86 0.67
N LEU A 166 -9.24 -19.32 1.04
CA LEU A 166 -8.33 -18.67 0.10
C LEU A 166 -7.54 -19.67 -0.75
N VAL A 167 -7.41 -20.92 -0.30
CA VAL A 167 -6.89 -22.04 -1.12
C VAL A 167 -7.95 -22.45 -2.13
N ASP A 168 -9.19 -22.65 -1.65
CA ASP A 168 -10.29 -23.19 -2.46
C ASP A 168 -10.80 -22.22 -3.51
N THR A 169 -10.82 -20.92 -3.20
CA THR A 169 -11.43 -19.89 -4.06
C THR A 169 -10.42 -19.06 -4.85
N MET A 170 -9.14 -19.07 -4.47
CA MET A 170 -8.07 -18.27 -5.08
C MET A 170 -8.51 -16.83 -5.41
N PRO A 171 -9.03 -16.05 -4.44
CA PRO A 171 -9.61 -14.76 -4.76
C PRO A 171 -8.52 -13.74 -5.06
N TYR A 172 -8.34 -13.41 -6.35
CA TYR A 172 -7.68 -12.19 -6.84
C TYR A 172 -8.05 -11.88 -8.29
#